data_AF-K9QAA5-F1
#
_entry.id   AF-K9QAA5-F1
#
_cell.length_a   1.000
_cell.length_b   1.000
_cell.length_c   1.000
_cell.angle_alpha   90.00
_cell.angle_beta   90.00
_cell.angle_gamma   90.00
#
_symmetry.space_group_name_H-M   'P 1'
#
loop_
_entity.id
_entity.type
_entity.pdbx_description
1 polymer ?
#
loop_
_entity_poly.entity_id
_entity_poly.type
_entity_poly.pdbx_seq_one_letter_code
_entity_poly.pdbx_strand_id
1 'polypeptide(L)' 'MSTTKDKVQSLLPQLPDDCSIDDIQYHLYVIEKVMRGLEVAKTVGTVTQVEAKKQLRNASQRHLS' A
#
# COMPACT_ATOMS: atom_id res chain seq x y z
N MET A 1 -8.62 -6.30 18.07
CA MET A 1 -8.23 -5.58 16.84
C MET A 1 -7.75 -4.20 17.25
N SER A 2 -6.56 -3.79 16.80
CA SER A 2 -6.12 -2.40 16.95
C SER A 2 -6.93 -1.53 15.99
N THR A 3 -7.50 -0.44 16.49
CA THR A 3 -8.30 0.50 15.68
C THR A 3 -7.41 1.26 14.71
N THR A 4 -8.01 1.91 13.70
CA THR A 4 -7.25 2.83 12.82
C THR A 4 -6.52 3.89 13.62
N LYS A 5 -7.16 4.43 14.67
CA LYS A 5 -6.56 5.44 15.54
C LYS A 5 -5.33 4.91 16.28
N ASP A 6 -5.40 3.70 16.84
CA ASP A 6 -4.28 3.10 17.57
C ASP A 6 -3.07 2.88 16.65
N LYS A 7 -3.30 2.48 15.40
CA LYS A 7 -2.24 2.30 14.40
C LYS A 7 -1.55 3.61 14.06
N VAL A 8 -2.32 4.68 13.82
CA VAL A 8 -1.76 6.01 13.58
C VAL A 8 -0.98 6.47 14.81
N GLN A 9 -1.51 6.29 16.01
CA GLN A 9 -0.83 6.67 17.24
C GLN A 9 0.46 5.88 17.48
N SER A 10 0.56 4.63 17.00
CA SER A 10 1.81 3.85 17.05
C SER A 10 2.83 4.24 15.98
N LEU A 11 2.39 4.88 14.90
CA LEU A 11 3.25 5.36 13.81
C LEU A 11 3.93 6.68 14.16
N LEU A 12 3.18 7.63 14.75
CA LEU A 12 3.69 8.99 15.02
C LEU A 12 5.02 9.03 15.78
N PRO A 13 5.28 8.21 16.81
CA PRO A 13 6.55 8.21 17.55
C PRO A 13 7.75 7.70 16.73
N GLN A 14 7.52 7.08 15.57
CA GLN A 14 8.58 6.58 14.68
C GLN A 14 9.00 7.61 13.65
N LEU A 15 8.26 8.72 13.53
CA LEU A 15 8.57 9.79 12.61
C LEU A 15 9.58 10.76 13.24
N PRO A 16 10.51 11.33 12.44
CA PRO A 16 11.37 12.41 12.90
C PRO A 16 10.58 13.64 13.36
N ASP A 17 11.10 14.38 14.33
CA ASP A 17 10.49 15.63 14.81
C ASP A 17 10.39 16.71 13.71
N ASP A 18 11.29 16.65 12.70
CA ASP A 18 11.32 17.56 11.55
C ASP A 18 10.52 17.04 10.34
N CYS A 19 9.74 15.97 10.51
CA CYS A 19 8.90 15.44 9.43
C CYS A 19 7.85 16.47 8.98
N SER A 20 7.64 16.54 7.67
CA SER A 20 6.61 17.37 7.07
C SER A 20 5.24 16.67 7.11
N ILE A 21 4.18 17.44 6.83
CA ILE A 21 2.85 16.87 6.64
C ILE A 21 2.83 15.87 5.48
N ASP A 22 3.60 16.11 4.42
CA ASP A 22 3.68 15.21 3.26
C ASP A 22 4.32 13.87 3.64
N ASP A 23 5.31 13.88 4.54
CA ASP A 23 5.92 12.64 5.05
C ASP A 23 4.90 11.81 5.84
N ILE A 24 4.17 12.46 6.75
CA ILE A 24 3.09 11.79 7.52
C ILE A 24 2.06 11.19 6.57
N GLN A 25 1.62 11.95 5.56
CA GLN A 25 0.66 11.47 4.57
C GLN A 25 1.19 10.29 3.76
N TYR A 26 2.46 10.34 3.34
CA TYR A 26 3.11 9.24 2.62
C TYR A 26 3.12 7.96 3.46
N HIS A 27 3.51 8.05 4.73
CA HIS A 27 3.52 6.89 5.63
C HIS A 27 2.12 6.29 5.83
N LEU A 28 1.11 7.13 6.03
CA LEU A 28 -0.29 6.68 6.13
C LEU A 28 -0.75 5.99 4.85
N TYR A 29 -0.45 6.56 3.68
CA TYR A 29 -0.79 5.98 2.39
C TYR A 29 -0.16 4.59 2.20
N VAL A 30 1.14 4.44 2.49
CA VAL A 30 1.84 3.16 2.34
C VAL A 30 1.23 2.09 3.26
N ILE A 31 0.99 2.42 4.53
CA ILE A 31 0.36 1.49 5.48
C ILE A 31 -1.01 1.05 5.00
N GLU A 32 -1.83 1.99 4.54
CA GLU A 32 -3.15 1.68 4.01
C GLU A 32 -3.06 0.79 2.77
N LYS A 33 -2.15 1.08 1.84
CA LYS A 33 -1.95 0.27 0.62
C LYS A 33 -1.51 -1.15 0.95
N VAL A 34 -0.61 -1.33 1.91
CA VAL A 34 -0.17 -2.67 2.36
C VAL A 34 -1.34 -3.41 3.00
N MET A 35 -2.06 -2.78 3.93
CA MET A 35 -3.21 -3.40 4.59
C MET A 35 -4.30 -3.83 3.60
N ARG A 36 -4.64 -2.95 2.65
CA ARG A 36 -5.60 -3.27 1.58
C ARG A 36 -5.09 -4.42 0.70
N GLY A 37 -3.80 -4.41 0.36
CA GLY A 37 -3.17 -5.49 -0.42
C GLY A 37 -3.24 -6.84 0.28
N LEU A 38 -2.98 -6.89 1.59
CA LEU A 38 -3.10 -8.11 2.39
C LEU A 38 -4.54 -8.63 2.45
N GLU A 39 -5.52 -7.75 2.62
CA GLU A 39 -6.93 -8.16 2.63
C GLU A 39 -7.35 -8.72 1.27
N VAL A 40 -6.99 -8.04 0.16
CA VAL A 40 -7.25 -8.54 -1.20
C VAL A 40 -6.58 -9.89 -1.43
N ALA A 41 -5.32 -10.05 -1.02
CA ALA A 41 -4.61 -11.32 -1.13
C ALA A 41 -5.31 -12.44 -0.36
N LYS A 42 -5.90 -12.13 0.79
CA LYS A 42 -6.66 -13.08 1.61
C LYS A 42 -8.01 -13.44 0.99
N THR A 43 -8.73 -12.48 0.42
CA THR A 43 -10.11 -12.69 -0.08
C THR A 43 -10.17 -13.15 -1.54
N VAL A 44 -9.29 -12.62 -2.39
CA VAL A 44 -9.26 -12.85 -3.84
C VAL A 44 -8.11 -13.78 -4.24
N GLY A 45 -7.08 -13.90 -3.39
CA GLY A 45 -5.89 -14.69 -3.66
C GLY A 45 -4.74 -13.86 -4.25
N THR A 46 -3.62 -14.54 -4.52
CA THR A 46 -2.39 -13.95 -5.08
C THR A 46 -2.09 -14.54 -6.44
N VAL A 47 -1.38 -13.78 -7.28
CA VAL A 47 -0.86 -14.27 -8.56
C VAL A 47 0.63 -14.57 -8.48
N THR A 48 1.11 -15.45 -9.34
CA THR A 48 2.54 -15.71 -9.49
C THR A 48 3.25 -14.51 -10.12
N GLN A 49 4.58 -14.44 -9.95
CA GLN A 49 5.40 -13.39 -10.56
C GLN A 49 5.26 -13.37 -12.10
N VAL A 50 5.12 -14.53 -12.74
CA VAL A 50 4.98 -14.67 -14.20
C VAL A 50 3.67 -14.04 -14.67
N GLU A 51 2.58 -14.33 -13.97
CA GLU A 51 1.25 -13.76 -14.25
C GLU A 51 1.23 -12.25 -14.01
N ALA A 52 1.79 -11.78 -12.90
CA ALA A 52 1.91 -10.35 -12.60
C ALA A 52 2.65 -9.59 -13.72
N LYS A 53 3.80 -10.10 -14.16
CA LYS A 53 4.57 -9.51 -15.28
C LYS A 53 3.77 -9.47 -16.59
N LYS A 54 2.98 -10.51 -16.87
CA LYS A 54 2.11 -10.55 -18.06
C LYS A 54 1.01 -9.49 -17.98
N GLN A 55 0.36 -9.35 -16.82
CA GLN A 55 -0.69 -8.33 -16.62
C GLN A 55 -0.14 -6.91 -16.78
N LEU A 56 1.03 -6.62 -16.20
CA LEU A 56 1.68 -5.31 -16.32
C LEU A 56 1.98 -4.95 -17.78
N ARG A 57 2.56 -5.88 -18.56
CA ARG A 57 2.82 -5.66 -20.00
C ARG A 57 1.54 -5.36 -20.78
N ASN A 58 0.48 -6.13 -20.52
CA ASN A 58 -0.81 -5.94 -21.19
C ASN A 58 -1.45 -4.59 -20.84
N ALA A 59 -1.34 -4.14 -19.59
CA ALA A 59 -1.84 -2.85 -19.14
C ALA A 59 -1.11 -1.68 -19.84
N SER A 60 0.22 -1.77 -19.97
CA SER A 60 1.01 -0.76 -20.67
C SER A 60 0.68 -0.66 -22.16
N GLN A 61 0.39 -1.79 -22.83
CA GLN A 61 0.04 -1.80 -24.25
C GLN A 61 -1.32 -1.16 -24.54
N ARG A 62 -2.29 -1.27 -23.62
CA ARG A 62 -3.63 -0.65 -23.77
C ARG A 62 -3.64 0.87 -23.68
N HIS A 63 -2.58 1.48 -23.13
CA HIS A 63 -2.44 2.94 -23.06
C HIS A 63 -1.77 3.54 -24.31
N LEU A 64 -1.27 2.70 -25.22
CA LEU A 64 -0.52 3.09 -26.42
C LEU A 64 -1.33 2.89 -27.72
N SER A 65 -2.61 2.52 -27.60
CA SER A 65 -3.58 2.26 -28.68
C SER A 65 -4.83 3.08 -28.46
#